data_AF-A0A7M4FR40-F1
#
_entry.id   AF-A0A7M4FR40-F1
#
_cell.length_a   1.000
_cell.length_b   1.000
_cell.length_c   1.000
_cell.angle_alpha   90.00
_cell.angle_beta   90.00
_cell.angle_gamma   90.00
#
_symmetry.space_group_name_H-M   'P 1'
#
loop_
_entity.id
_entity.type
_entity.pdbx_description
1 polymer ?
#
loop_
_entity_poly.entity_id
_entity_poly.type
_entity_poly.pdbx_seq_one_letter_code
_entity_poly.pdbx_strand_id
1 'polypeptide(L)'
;MESQLRHLTEVIELKSKEDDIVNSKLRETVDSLEEAGKREAMLKEQLLVRENHLKIIRDENEILKQKLQEEIAGYKEQIKQHSQTIVALENRLLEATLHQKNIEGENLALQEKIEALQKDPPISSSSISQEISDNEEFHSHLLEELAAAQKEILSKQAIILGLKKDLSEAKARMSDMIGELSEKQKMELERNLNLVKCQESELNMLRQKLFAMSNLVDKKDKDLKTAAEELRRAKENLKILNATQKKEVKFEKLPQKSVQTNTTIVTDVCETKKEPALDLADLGAKCKGLRHEEVIRRQKDALIELRDRIKTLEKTHSSKKVPEALVVLKKDLPEKATQKIGLEKEHMPMKKEASKLSRYSPNVYSNIAMGRTAKLEMSDAFDLSEKMYLDLIHALGSLMNMKELTGVQPVTHLSQDEREKVGLQRQKDLELLYDKISKLKSQLERKELLLKEYESDIEQLRMNKESLQVCQKEMTKLEDEVYREAEENALLKEALGRTQLQLNQEKRLNRAIKLRKPGAKKMSFSEKLKATNHMIETFKRRAPCDDTS
;
A
#
# COMPACT_ATOMS: atom_id res chain seq x y z
N MET A 1 -19.38 -93.25 26.35
CA MET A 1 -20.30 -92.12 26.61
C MET A 1 -19.61 -90.98 27.36
N GLU A 2 -19.64 -90.87 28.70
CA GLU A 2 -19.18 -89.66 29.41
C GLU A 2 -17.77 -89.16 29.03
N SER A 3 -16.78 -90.05 28.96
CA SER A 3 -15.40 -89.68 28.61
C SER A 3 -15.29 -89.09 27.20
N GLN A 4 -16.09 -89.58 26.25
CA GLN A 4 -16.15 -89.05 24.89
C GLN A 4 -16.86 -87.69 24.85
N LEU A 5 -17.89 -87.49 25.68
CA LEU A 5 -18.55 -86.19 25.82
C LEU A 5 -17.61 -85.14 26.44
N ARG A 6 -16.89 -85.49 27.51
CA ARG A 6 -15.88 -84.60 28.13
C ARG A 6 -14.79 -84.21 27.12
N HIS A 7 -14.26 -85.17 26.37
CA HIS A 7 -13.26 -84.90 25.33
C HIS A 7 -13.81 -84.05 24.16
N LEU A 8 -15.06 -84.28 23.74
CA LEU A 8 -15.70 -83.47 22.71
C LEU A 8 -15.88 -82.01 23.15
N THR A 9 -16.31 -81.78 24.40
CA THR A 9 -16.39 -80.43 24.98
C THR A 9 -15.02 -79.75 25.02
N GLU A 10 -13.97 -80.46 25.45
CA GLU A 10 -12.59 -79.94 25.50
C GLU A 10 -12.07 -79.56 24.10
N VAL A 11 -12.35 -80.37 23.07
CA VAL A 11 -12.01 -80.06 21.67
C VAL A 11 -12.80 -78.85 21.14
N ILE A 12 -14.07 -78.69 21.52
CA ILE A 12 -14.88 -77.51 21.17
C ILE A 12 -14.35 -76.25 21.87
N GLU A 13 -13.97 -76.34 23.14
CA GLU A 13 -13.41 -75.22 23.91
C GLU A 13 -12.03 -74.79 23.39
N LEU A 14 -11.19 -75.75 22.99
CA LEU A 14 -9.90 -75.48 22.32
C LEU A 14 -10.11 -74.81 20.96
N LYS A 15 -11.07 -75.28 20.15
CA LYS A 15 -11.43 -74.63 18.88
C LYS A 15 -11.94 -73.21 19.09
N SER A 16 -12.85 -72.98 20.03
CA SER A 16 -13.34 -71.62 20.34
C SER A 16 -12.20 -70.66 20.67
N LYS A 17 -11.21 -71.12 21.47
CA LYS A 17 -10.03 -70.32 21.81
C LYS A 17 -9.11 -70.07 20.60
N GLU A 18 -8.97 -71.04 19.70
CA GLU A 18 -8.22 -70.89 18.45
C GLU A 18 -8.92 -69.91 17.50
N ASP A 19 -10.24 -70.03 17.33
CA ASP A 19 -11.08 -69.12 16.57
C ASP A 19 -11.03 -67.69 17.14
N ASP A 20 -11.08 -67.51 18.47
CA ASP A 20 -10.91 -66.20 19.13
C ASP A 20 -9.52 -65.59 18.89
N ILE A 21 -8.46 -66.40 18.89
CA ILE A 21 -7.08 -65.99 18.59
C ILE A 21 -6.92 -65.62 17.10
N VAL A 22 -7.63 -66.29 16.20
CA VAL A 22 -7.66 -65.95 14.76
C VAL A 22 -8.47 -64.68 14.53
N ASN A 23 -9.64 -64.53 15.16
CA ASN A 23 -10.51 -63.36 15.01
C ASN A 23 -9.91 -62.07 15.58
N SER A 24 -9.15 -62.16 16.68
CA SER A 24 -8.39 -61.02 17.24
C SER A 24 -7.28 -60.57 16.29
N LYS A 25 -6.43 -61.50 15.83
CA LYS A 25 -5.38 -61.21 14.82
C LYS A 25 -5.95 -60.67 13.51
N LEU A 26 -7.07 -61.22 13.04
CA LEU A 26 -7.73 -60.75 11.82
C LEU A 26 -8.14 -59.29 11.97
N ARG A 27 -8.75 -58.93 13.12
CA ARG A 27 -9.10 -57.53 13.44
C ARG A 27 -7.87 -56.63 13.47
N GLU A 28 -6.81 -57.02 14.18
CA GLU A 28 -5.55 -56.27 14.23
C GLU A 28 -4.97 -56.02 12.81
N THR A 29 -5.05 -57.01 11.91
CA THR A 29 -4.60 -56.84 10.51
C THR A 29 -5.51 -55.95 9.67
N VAL A 30 -6.83 -55.96 9.92
CA VAL A 30 -7.79 -55.07 9.24
C VAL A 30 -7.61 -53.62 9.72
N ASP A 31 -7.51 -53.40 11.02
CA ASP A 31 -7.28 -52.09 11.62
C ASP A 31 -5.95 -51.49 11.10
N SER A 32 -4.88 -52.31 11.08
CA SER A 32 -3.56 -51.93 10.52
C SER A 32 -3.62 -51.55 9.03
N LEU A 33 -4.46 -52.24 8.25
CA LEU A 33 -4.64 -51.98 6.82
C LEU A 33 -5.50 -50.73 6.57
N GLU A 34 -6.51 -50.47 7.41
CA GLU A 34 -7.29 -49.23 7.35
C GLU A 34 -6.43 -48.01 7.71
N GLU A 35 -5.56 -48.12 8.73
CA GLU A 35 -4.58 -47.07 9.02
C GLU A 35 -3.56 -46.88 7.89
N ALA A 36 -3.10 -47.96 7.25
CA ALA A 36 -2.20 -47.87 6.10
C ALA A 36 -2.87 -47.13 4.93
N GLY A 37 -4.13 -47.44 4.61
CA GLY A 37 -4.91 -46.73 3.61
C GLY A 37 -5.11 -45.24 3.93
N LYS A 38 -5.36 -44.89 5.21
CA LYS A 38 -5.42 -43.49 5.67
C LYS A 38 -4.09 -42.75 5.47
N ARG A 39 -2.96 -43.39 5.79
CA ARG A 39 -1.60 -42.84 5.56
C ARG A 39 -1.32 -42.65 4.07
N GLU A 40 -1.70 -43.62 3.23
CA GLU A 40 -1.55 -43.54 1.77
C GLU A 40 -2.38 -42.40 1.16
N ALA A 41 -3.63 -42.24 1.60
CA ALA A 41 -4.50 -41.14 1.16
C ALA A 41 -3.91 -39.76 1.52
N MET A 42 -3.44 -39.59 2.76
CA MET A 42 -2.78 -38.35 3.21
C MET A 42 -1.50 -38.04 2.41
N LEU A 43 -0.71 -39.06 2.05
CA LEU A 43 0.48 -38.88 1.21
C LEU A 43 0.11 -38.50 -0.23
N LYS A 44 -0.95 -39.09 -0.80
CA LYS A 44 -1.48 -38.71 -2.12
C LYS A 44 -1.97 -37.26 -2.16
N GLU A 45 -2.69 -36.82 -1.13
CA GLU A 45 -3.13 -35.42 -0.99
C GLU A 45 -1.93 -34.47 -0.89
N GLN A 46 -0.94 -34.78 -0.06
CA GLN A 46 0.29 -33.99 0.04
C GLN A 46 1.09 -33.93 -1.28
N LEU A 47 1.12 -35.01 -2.07
CA LEU A 47 1.76 -35.01 -3.38
C LEU A 47 1.01 -34.12 -4.37
N LEU A 48 -0.33 -34.19 -4.40
CA LEU A 48 -1.17 -33.32 -5.24
C LEU A 48 -1.00 -31.83 -4.89
N VAL A 49 -0.93 -31.50 -3.60
CA VAL A 49 -0.65 -30.11 -3.14
C VAL A 49 0.74 -29.64 -3.60
N ARG A 50 1.77 -30.48 -3.47
CA ARG A 50 3.13 -30.17 -3.96
C ARG A 50 3.17 -30.02 -5.48
N GLU A 51 2.49 -30.87 -6.25
CA GLU A 51 2.43 -30.80 -7.70
C GLU A 51 1.72 -29.53 -8.19
N ASN A 52 0.60 -29.16 -7.57
CA ASN A 52 -0.10 -27.90 -7.84
C ASN A 52 0.77 -26.68 -7.52
N HIS A 53 1.49 -26.68 -6.40
CA HIS A 53 2.42 -25.59 -6.06
C HIS A 53 3.59 -25.48 -7.05
N LEU A 54 4.19 -26.61 -7.45
CA LEU A 54 5.21 -26.67 -8.49
C LEU A 54 4.67 -26.28 -9.88
N LYS A 55 3.36 -26.40 -10.12
CA LYS A 55 2.73 -25.88 -11.33
C LYS A 55 2.63 -24.35 -11.28
N ILE A 56 2.09 -23.79 -10.20
CA ILE A 56 1.98 -22.33 -10.01
C ILE A 56 3.34 -21.65 -10.20
N ILE A 57 4.40 -22.17 -9.56
CA ILE A 57 5.77 -21.64 -9.70
C ILE A 57 6.26 -21.69 -11.16
N ARG A 58 5.92 -22.73 -11.94
CA ARG A 58 6.30 -22.82 -13.37
C ARG A 58 5.54 -21.79 -14.21
N ASP A 59 4.23 -21.67 -13.98
CA ASP A 59 3.37 -20.74 -14.71
C ASP A 59 3.79 -19.27 -14.42
N GLU A 60 4.13 -18.95 -13.17
CA GLU A 60 4.69 -17.65 -12.75
C GLU A 60 6.05 -17.35 -13.41
N ASN A 61 6.97 -18.33 -13.46
CA ASN A 61 8.28 -18.15 -14.08
C ASN A 61 8.19 -17.92 -15.60
N GLU A 62 7.27 -18.59 -16.31
CA GLU A 62 7.04 -18.31 -17.74
C GLU A 62 6.43 -16.92 -17.97
N ILE A 63 5.54 -16.43 -17.08
CA ILE A 63 5.02 -15.06 -17.15
C ILE A 63 6.13 -14.02 -16.94
N LEU A 64 7.04 -14.24 -15.98
CA LEU A 64 8.19 -13.34 -15.76
C LEU A 64 9.16 -13.35 -16.96
N LYS A 65 9.42 -14.53 -17.53
CA LYS A 65 10.24 -14.72 -18.73
C LYS A 65 9.64 -14.04 -19.97
N GLN A 66 8.32 -14.07 -20.14
CA GLN A 66 7.62 -13.35 -21.20
C GLN A 66 7.76 -11.83 -21.05
N LYS A 67 7.51 -11.27 -19.85
CA LYS A 67 7.70 -9.83 -19.56
C LYS A 67 9.12 -9.36 -19.85
N LEU A 68 10.14 -10.09 -19.38
CA LEU A 68 11.53 -9.77 -19.66
C LEU A 68 11.85 -9.80 -21.17
N GLN A 69 11.24 -10.73 -21.92
CA GLN A 69 11.39 -10.80 -23.37
C GLN A 69 10.70 -9.62 -24.09
N GLU A 70 9.56 -9.14 -23.59
CA GLU A 70 8.87 -7.93 -24.07
C GLU A 70 9.70 -6.67 -23.78
N GLU A 71 10.24 -6.52 -22.58
CA GLU A 71 11.16 -5.42 -22.21
C GLU A 71 12.40 -5.39 -23.12
N ILE A 72 13.05 -6.55 -23.32
CA ILE A 72 14.19 -6.70 -24.23
C ILE A 72 13.81 -6.34 -25.69
N ALA A 73 12.60 -6.66 -26.14
CA ALA A 73 12.12 -6.25 -27.45
C ALA A 73 11.89 -4.72 -27.54
N GLY A 74 11.32 -4.11 -26.49
CA GLY A 74 11.15 -2.67 -26.36
C GLY A 74 12.48 -1.91 -26.41
N TYR A 75 13.48 -2.34 -25.64
CA TYR A 75 14.82 -1.75 -25.66
C TYR A 75 15.51 -1.90 -27.01
N LYS A 76 15.35 -3.04 -27.70
CA LYS A 76 15.90 -3.24 -29.07
C LYS A 76 15.27 -2.27 -30.08
N GLU A 77 13.96 -2.04 -30.01
CA GLU A 77 13.31 -1.06 -30.89
C GLU A 77 13.73 0.38 -30.53
N GLN A 78 13.85 0.73 -29.24
CA GLN A 78 14.40 2.04 -28.83
C GLN A 78 15.82 2.27 -29.38
N ILE A 79 16.72 1.29 -29.27
CA ILE A 79 18.08 1.36 -29.83
C ILE A 79 18.05 1.56 -31.35
N LYS A 80 17.14 0.87 -32.06
CA LYS A 80 16.92 1.02 -33.50
C LYS A 80 16.38 2.41 -33.89
N GLN A 81 15.41 2.95 -33.15
CA GLN A 81 14.88 4.31 -33.37
C GLN A 81 15.96 5.38 -33.09
N HIS A 82 16.75 5.20 -32.03
CA HIS A 82 17.87 6.08 -31.73
C HIS A 82 18.96 6.02 -32.80
N SER A 83 19.35 4.85 -33.30
CA SER A 83 20.35 4.75 -34.37
C SER A 83 19.89 5.38 -35.69
N GLN A 84 18.61 5.22 -36.05
CA GLN A 84 18.01 5.91 -37.20
C GLN A 84 18.00 7.44 -37.01
N THR A 85 17.72 7.91 -35.81
CA THR A 85 17.73 9.34 -35.47
C THR A 85 19.15 9.92 -35.51
N ILE A 86 20.15 9.18 -35.01
CA ILE A 86 21.57 9.56 -35.07
C ILE A 86 22.01 9.72 -36.53
N VAL A 87 21.78 8.71 -37.38
CA VAL A 87 22.15 8.75 -38.81
C VAL A 87 21.45 9.91 -39.54
N ALA A 88 20.18 10.19 -39.23
CA ALA A 88 19.47 11.34 -39.80
C ALA A 88 20.07 12.70 -39.36
N LEU A 89 20.52 12.82 -38.11
CA LEU A 89 21.21 14.01 -37.60
C LEU A 89 22.62 14.16 -38.16
N GLU A 90 23.36 13.06 -38.33
CA GLU A 90 24.69 13.02 -38.96
C GLU A 90 24.61 13.47 -40.43
N ASN A 91 23.64 12.96 -41.19
CA ASN A 91 23.41 13.40 -42.58
C ASN A 91 23.10 14.90 -42.64
N ARG A 92 22.19 15.40 -41.79
CA ARG A 92 21.86 16.84 -41.76
C ARG A 92 23.04 17.71 -41.32
N LEU A 93 23.93 17.20 -40.46
CA LEU A 93 25.17 17.88 -40.06
C LEU A 93 26.16 17.95 -41.23
N LEU A 94 26.28 16.89 -42.03
CA LEU A 94 27.10 16.87 -43.25
C LEU A 94 26.55 17.85 -44.30
N GLU A 95 25.24 17.87 -44.53
CA GLU A 95 24.56 18.83 -45.41
C GLU A 95 24.82 20.28 -44.98
N ALA A 96 24.65 20.59 -43.68
CA ALA A 96 24.93 21.92 -43.14
C ALA A 96 26.41 22.30 -43.26
N THR A 97 27.33 21.35 -43.05
CA THR A 97 28.78 21.57 -43.20
C THR A 97 29.17 21.81 -44.66
N LEU A 98 28.51 21.14 -45.61
CA LEU A 98 28.69 21.39 -47.05
C LEU A 98 28.18 22.78 -47.43
N HIS A 99 26.98 23.15 -46.97
CA HIS A 99 26.39 24.47 -47.25
C HIS A 99 27.24 25.61 -46.66
N GLN A 100 27.74 25.45 -45.43
CA GLN A 100 28.66 26.39 -44.79
C GLN A 100 29.94 26.61 -45.63
N LYS A 101 30.56 25.54 -46.14
CA LYS A 101 31.74 25.64 -47.00
C LYS A 101 31.47 26.34 -48.33
N ASN A 102 30.28 26.16 -48.91
CA ASN A 102 29.89 26.91 -50.11
C ASN A 102 29.75 28.41 -49.80
N ILE A 103 29.09 28.77 -48.70
CA ILE A 103 28.97 30.16 -48.24
C ILE A 103 30.34 30.78 -47.93
N GLU A 104 31.26 30.03 -47.32
CA GLU A 104 32.66 30.47 -47.10
C GLU A 104 33.40 30.73 -48.43
N GLY A 105 33.23 29.86 -49.44
CA GLY A 105 33.77 30.07 -50.78
C GLY A 105 33.16 31.28 -51.51
N GLU A 106 31.85 31.48 -51.40
CA GLU A 106 31.14 32.64 -51.95
C GLU A 106 31.60 33.94 -51.28
N ASN A 107 31.75 33.95 -49.95
CA ASN A 107 32.28 35.09 -49.20
C ASN A 107 33.72 35.43 -49.59
N LEU A 108 34.59 34.43 -49.77
CA LEU A 108 35.95 34.66 -50.28
C LEU A 108 35.93 35.26 -51.69
N ALA A 109 35.11 34.74 -52.60
CA ALA A 109 34.97 35.27 -53.95
C ALA A 109 34.35 36.67 -54.01
N LEU A 110 33.53 37.06 -53.01
CA LEU A 110 33.05 38.43 -52.83
C LEU A 110 34.14 39.34 -52.24
N GLN A 111 34.93 38.85 -51.28
CA GLN A 111 36.05 39.59 -50.70
C GLN A 111 37.15 39.87 -51.74
N GLU A 112 37.48 38.90 -52.60
CA GLU A 112 38.40 39.11 -53.73
C GLU A 112 37.91 40.19 -54.71
N LYS A 113 36.59 40.25 -54.99
CA LYS A 113 35.99 41.31 -55.82
C LYS A 113 36.06 42.68 -55.14
N ILE A 114 35.81 42.75 -53.83
CA ILE A 114 35.94 43.99 -53.06
C ILE A 114 37.39 44.46 -53.05
N GLU A 115 38.35 43.56 -52.86
CA GLU A 115 39.78 43.87 -52.95
C GLU A 115 40.22 44.30 -54.35
N ALA A 116 39.61 43.77 -55.43
CA ALA A 116 39.86 44.22 -56.79
C ALA A 116 39.34 45.66 -57.00
N LEU A 117 38.10 45.93 -56.60
CA LEU A 117 37.48 47.27 -56.67
C LEU A 117 38.21 48.32 -55.82
N GLN A 118 38.90 47.91 -54.75
CA GLN A 118 39.74 48.78 -53.91
C GLN A 118 41.16 49.00 -54.45
N LYS A 119 41.57 48.30 -55.52
CA LYS A 119 42.90 48.44 -56.14
C LYS A 119 42.91 49.37 -57.36
N ASP A 120 41.75 49.76 -57.87
CA ASP A 120 41.63 50.82 -58.88
C ASP A 120 41.77 52.23 -58.24
N PRO A 121 42.47 53.18 -58.90
CA PRO A 121 42.71 54.51 -58.34
C PRO A 121 41.46 55.40 -58.39
N PRO A 122 41.32 56.37 -57.45
CA PRO A 122 40.13 57.22 -57.35
C PRO A 122 39.99 58.17 -58.55
N ILE A 123 39.09 57.83 -59.48
CA ILE A 123 38.71 58.71 -60.59
C ILE A 123 37.94 59.92 -60.04
N SER A 124 38.24 61.10 -60.59
CA SER A 124 37.88 62.38 -59.98
C SER A 124 36.40 62.75 -60.14
N SER A 125 35.87 63.38 -59.09
CA SER A 125 34.71 64.29 -59.05
C SER A 125 33.93 64.50 -60.36
N SER A 126 32.79 63.82 -60.49
CA SER A 126 31.77 64.11 -61.52
C SER A 126 30.32 64.00 -60.99
N SER A 127 30.09 64.21 -59.69
CA SER A 127 28.77 64.60 -59.17
C SER A 127 28.33 65.87 -59.94
N ILE A 128 27.09 65.99 -60.42
CA ILE A 128 25.86 65.99 -59.61
C ILE A 128 24.68 65.27 -60.32
N SER A 129 24.90 64.62 -61.48
CA SER A 129 23.83 64.00 -62.27
C SER A 129 23.71 62.48 -62.17
N GLN A 130 24.75 61.77 -61.74
CA GLN A 130 24.71 60.32 -61.53
C GLN A 130 24.10 59.94 -60.16
N GLU A 131 24.39 60.76 -59.14
CA GLU A 131 24.00 60.62 -57.72
C GLU A 131 22.49 60.43 -57.48
N ILE A 132 21.64 60.85 -58.42
CA ILE A 132 20.18 60.66 -58.34
C ILE A 132 19.79 59.25 -58.78
N SER A 133 20.40 58.72 -59.85
CA SER A 133 20.11 57.39 -60.40
C SER A 133 20.57 56.30 -59.45
N ASP A 134 21.81 56.40 -58.96
CA ASP A 134 22.41 55.41 -58.05
C ASP A 134 21.65 55.36 -56.70
N ASN A 135 21.09 56.50 -56.27
CA ASN A 135 20.26 56.59 -55.08
C ASN A 135 18.81 56.09 -55.29
N GLU A 136 18.25 56.18 -56.51
CA GLU A 136 16.99 55.52 -56.85
C GLU A 136 17.13 53.99 -56.85
N GLU A 137 18.20 53.43 -57.42
CA GLU A 137 18.48 51.98 -57.34
C GLU A 137 18.70 51.51 -55.89
N PHE A 138 19.46 52.27 -55.09
CA PHE A 138 19.64 51.99 -53.65
C PHE A 138 18.32 52.03 -52.85
N HIS A 139 17.45 53.01 -53.12
CA HIS A 139 16.11 53.06 -52.54
C HIS A 139 15.22 51.88 -52.98
N SER A 140 15.33 51.45 -54.24
CA SER A 140 14.61 50.27 -54.74
C SER A 140 15.05 48.98 -54.04
N HIS A 141 16.35 48.77 -53.84
CA HIS A 141 16.87 47.63 -53.09
C HIS A 141 16.42 47.64 -51.62
N LEU A 142 16.46 48.80 -50.94
CA LEU A 142 15.95 48.92 -49.56
C LEU A 142 14.44 48.62 -49.45
N LEU A 143 13.64 48.97 -50.47
CA LEU A 143 12.22 48.62 -50.52
C LEU A 143 12.01 47.11 -50.73
N GLU A 144 12.84 46.45 -51.55
CA GLU A 144 12.78 45.01 -51.76
C GLU A 144 13.23 44.22 -50.51
N GLU A 145 14.31 44.62 -49.85
CA GLU A 145 14.74 44.05 -48.56
C GLU A 145 13.65 44.21 -47.49
N LEU A 146 13.03 45.38 -47.40
CA LEU A 146 11.94 45.65 -46.45
C LEU A 146 10.72 44.78 -46.73
N ALA A 147 10.36 44.57 -48.00
CA ALA A 147 9.29 43.67 -48.40
C ALA A 147 9.63 42.19 -48.11
N ALA A 148 10.89 41.77 -48.32
CA ALA A 148 11.37 40.44 -47.98
C ALA A 148 11.34 40.20 -46.46
N ALA A 149 11.79 41.16 -45.66
CA ALA A 149 11.74 41.10 -44.20
C ALA A 149 10.30 41.05 -43.67
N GLN A 150 9.37 41.84 -44.22
CA GLN A 150 7.94 41.74 -43.89
C GLN A 150 7.36 40.35 -44.19
N LYS A 151 7.68 39.78 -45.36
CA LYS A 151 7.27 38.43 -45.76
C LYS A 151 7.84 37.36 -44.84
N GLU A 152 9.10 37.50 -44.40
CA GLU A 152 9.74 36.59 -43.46
C GLU A 152 9.13 36.69 -42.05
N ILE A 153 8.81 37.90 -41.57
CA ILE A 153 8.10 38.13 -40.30
C ILE A 153 6.72 37.44 -40.33
N LEU A 154 5.96 37.60 -41.41
CA LEU A 154 4.66 36.93 -41.58
C LEU A 154 4.80 35.40 -41.60
N SER A 155 5.83 34.86 -42.25
CA SER A 155 6.14 33.43 -42.24
C SER A 155 6.47 32.92 -40.83
N LYS A 156 7.37 33.60 -40.11
CA LYS A 156 7.72 33.31 -38.71
C LYS A 156 6.50 33.39 -37.80
N GLN A 157 5.61 34.36 -38.03
CA GLN A 157 4.38 34.52 -37.25
C GLN A 157 3.36 33.40 -37.51
N ALA A 158 3.26 32.89 -38.75
CA ALA A 158 2.46 31.71 -39.07
C ALA A 158 3.01 30.44 -38.37
N ILE A 159 4.33 30.25 -38.35
CA ILE A 159 4.98 29.14 -37.61
C ILE A 159 4.70 29.26 -36.11
N ILE A 160 4.80 30.46 -35.52
CA ILE A 160 4.49 30.70 -34.11
C ILE A 160 3.02 30.40 -33.79
N LEU A 161 2.09 30.66 -34.71
CA LEU A 161 0.67 30.31 -34.55
C LEU A 161 0.45 28.79 -34.61
N GLY A 162 1.14 28.08 -35.52
CA GLY A 162 1.15 26.61 -35.57
C GLY A 162 1.65 26.01 -34.25
N LEU A 163 2.86 26.39 -33.82
CA LEU A 163 3.45 25.90 -32.56
C LEU A 163 2.58 26.21 -31.32
N LYS A 164 1.89 27.36 -31.30
CA LYS A 164 0.91 27.69 -30.25
C LYS A 164 -0.30 26.75 -30.27
N LYS A 165 -0.82 26.41 -31.45
CA LYS A 165 -1.90 25.42 -31.61
C LYS A 165 -1.43 24.05 -31.13
N ASP A 166 -0.30 23.56 -31.62
CA ASP A 166 0.23 22.23 -31.30
C ASP A 166 0.50 22.08 -29.79
N LEU A 167 1.03 23.14 -29.15
CA LEU A 167 1.23 23.21 -27.70
C LEU A 167 -0.09 23.26 -26.91
N SER A 168 -1.16 23.87 -27.47
CA SER A 168 -2.49 23.82 -26.87
C SER A 168 -3.15 22.44 -26.98
N GLU A 169 -2.95 21.75 -28.11
CA GLU A 169 -3.46 20.41 -28.36
C GLU A 169 -2.72 19.35 -27.52
N ALA A 170 -1.39 19.47 -27.40
CA ALA A 170 -0.61 18.65 -26.48
C ALA A 170 -1.05 18.83 -25.01
N LYS A 171 -1.38 20.07 -24.59
CA LYS A 171 -1.94 20.34 -23.25
C LYS A 171 -3.31 19.71 -23.05
N ALA A 172 -4.20 19.73 -24.06
CA ALA A 172 -5.48 19.05 -23.99
C ALA A 172 -5.30 17.54 -23.80
N ARG A 173 -4.53 16.88 -24.68
CA ARG A 173 -4.22 15.44 -24.59
C ARG A 173 -3.61 15.04 -23.25
N MET A 174 -2.69 15.85 -22.70
CA MET A 174 -2.13 15.61 -21.35
C MET A 174 -3.19 15.76 -20.25
N SER A 175 -4.10 16.72 -20.35
CA SER A 175 -5.22 16.87 -19.41
C SER A 175 -6.16 15.66 -19.45
N ASP A 176 -6.46 15.16 -20.65
CA ASP A 176 -7.30 13.98 -20.84
C ASP A 176 -6.64 12.73 -20.25
N MET A 177 -5.34 12.52 -20.51
CA MET A 177 -4.55 11.44 -19.92
C MET A 177 -4.48 11.51 -18.39
N ILE A 178 -4.36 12.71 -17.81
CA ILE A 178 -4.40 12.90 -16.35
C ILE A 178 -5.79 12.53 -15.79
N GLY A 179 -6.86 12.89 -16.49
CA GLY A 179 -8.22 12.48 -16.17
C GLY A 179 -8.40 10.96 -16.18
N GLU A 180 -8.00 10.30 -17.28
CA GLU A 180 -8.05 8.85 -17.41
C GLU A 180 -7.24 8.11 -16.33
N LEU A 181 -6.02 8.57 -16.03
CA LEU A 181 -5.17 7.95 -15.01
C LEU A 181 -5.79 8.08 -13.62
N SER A 182 -6.35 9.25 -13.29
CA SER A 182 -7.10 9.48 -12.06
C SER A 182 -8.33 8.59 -11.94
N GLU A 183 -9.10 8.42 -13.03
CA GLU A 183 -10.26 7.52 -13.05
C GLU A 183 -9.86 6.05 -12.92
N LYS A 184 -8.79 5.62 -13.59
CA LYS A 184 -8.24 4.25 -13.48
C LYS A 184 -7.80 3.95 -12.04
N GLN A 185 -7.05 4.86 -11.41
CA GLN A 185 -6.66 4.77 -9.99
C GLN A 185 -7.87 4.71 -9.05
N LYS A 186 -8.87 5.58 -9.26
CA LYS A 186 -10.12 5.57 -8.49
C LYS A 186 -10.86 4.24 -8.61
N MET A 187 -11.04 3.72 -9.83
CA MET A 187 -11.69 2.42 -10.06
C MET A 187 -10.92 1.24 -9.46
N GLU A 188 -9.59 1.31 -9.39
CA GLU A 188 -8.77 0.29 -8.72
C GLU A 188 -8.93 0.36 -7.19
N LEU A 189 -8.88 1.56 -6.61
CA LEU A 189 -9.16 1.77 -5.18
C LEU A 189 -10.57 1.31 -4.79
N GLU A 190 -11.59 1.56 -5.62
CA GLU A 190 -12.96 1.06 -5.39
C GLU A 190 -13.06 -0.47 -5.45
N ARG A 191 -12.32 -1.14 -6.36
CA ARG A 191 -12.24 -2.61 -6.39
C ARG A 191 -11.55 -3.16 -5.14
N ASN A 192 -10.41 -2.60 -4.75
CA ASN A 192 -9.66 -3.03 -3.58
C ASN A 192 -10.44 -2.80 -2.28
N LEU A 193 -11.15 -1.68 -2.15
CA LEU A 193 -12.02 -1.37 -1.02
C LEU A 193 -13.23 -2.34 -0.93
N ASN A 194 -13.76 -2.80 -2.06
CA ASN A 194 -14.81 -3.84 -2.07
C ASN A 194 -14.25 -5.23 -1.72
N LEU A 195 -13.05 -5.59 -2.21
CA LEU A 195 -12.37 -6.83 -1.84
C LEU A 195 -12.10 -6.91 -0.32
N VAL A 196 -11.57 -5.83 0.28
CA VAL A 196 -11.32 -5.75 1.72
C VAL A 196 -12.62 -5.91 2.52
N LYS A 197 -13.73 -5.31 2.09
CA LYS A 197 -15.06 -5.51 2.74
C LYS A 197 -15.54 -6.96 2.67
N CYS A 198 -15.33 -7.64 1.54
CA CYS A 198 -15.65 -9.07 1.42
C CYS A 198 -14.81 -9.88 2.42
N GLN A 199 -13.49 -9.69 2.43
CA GLN A 199 -12.57 -10.36 3.37
C GLN A 199 -12.90 -10.07 4.84
N GLU A 200 -13.26 -8.84 5.19
CA GLU A 200 -13.70 -8.47 6.55
C GLU A 200 -14.98 -9.22 6.94
N SER A 201 -15.95 -9.35 6.02
CA SER A 201 -17.19 -10.10 6.26
C SER A 201 -16.92 -11.60 6.48
N GLU A 202 -15.99 -12.18 5.73
CA GLU A 202 -15.55 -13.58 5.89
C GLU A 202 -14.81 -13.80 7.21
N LEU A 203 -13.88 -12.91 7.57
CA LEU A 203 -13.19 -12.94 8.86
C LEU A 203 -14.18 -12.79 10.03
N ASN A 204 -15.22 -11.98 9.90
CA ASN A 204 -16.28 -11.85 10.90
C ASN A 204 -17.08 -13.17 11.03
N MET A 205 -17.49 -13.77 9.91
CA MET A 205 -18.14 -15.10 9.92
C MET A 205 -17.25 -16.19 10.54
N LEU A 206 -15.95 -16.19 10.25
CA LEU A 206 -14.99 -17.14 10.83
C LEU A 206 -14.80 -16.92 12.34
N ARG A 207 -14.68 -15.66 12.79
CA ARG A 207 -14.65 -15.31 14.24
C ARG A 207 -15.93 -15.77 14.96
N GLN A 208 -17.10 -15.58 14.36
CA GLN A 208 -18.38 -16.05 14.92
C GLN A 208 -18.45 -17.58 15.01
N LYS A 209 -18.00 -18.31 13.96
CA LYS A 209 -17.89 -19.78 13.99
C LYS A 209 -16.93 -20.26 15.08
N LEU A 210 -15.77 -19.61 15.23
CA LEU A 210 -14.78 -19.96 16.25
C LEU A 210 -15.30 -19.68 17.67
N PHE A 211 -16.02 -18.58 17.89
CA PHE A 211 -16.70 -18.30 19.15
C PHE A 211 -17.78 -19.34 19.47
N ALA A 212 -18.61 -19.72 18.49
CA ALA A 212 -19.61 -20.78 18.66
C ALA A 212 -18.96 -22.14 19.00
N MET A 213 -17.82 -22.46 18.39
CA MET A 213 -17.04 -23.66 18.69
C MET A 213 -16.43 -23.62 20.09
N SER A 214 -15.88 -22.47 20.53
CA SER A 214 -15.37 -22.29 21.91
C SER A 214 -16.47 -22.56 22.93
N ASN A 215 -17.64 -21.92 22.81
CA ASN A 215 -18.77 -22.14 23.71
C ASN A 215 -19.23 -23.61 23.75
N LEU A 216 -19.10 -24.36 22.65
CA LEU A 216 -19.41 -25.78 22.61
C LEU A 216 -18.35 -26.63 23.34
N VAL A 217 -17.06 -26.29 23.20
CA VAL A 217 -15.97 -26.91 23.96
C VAL A 217 -16.14 -26.62 25.46
N ASP A 218 -16.35 -25.36 25.84
CA ASP A 218 -16.61 -24.92 27.23
C ASP A 218 -17.82 -25.64 27.85
N LYS A 219 -18.83 -26.01 27.04
CA LYS A 219 -19.94 -26.83 27.50
C LYS A 219 -19.53 -28.29 27.67
N LYS A 220 -18.89 -28.91 26.67
CA LYS A 220 -18.44 -30.31 26.76
C LYS A 220 -17.45 -30.53 27.92
N ASP A 221 -16.61 -29.55 28.22
CA ASP A 221 -15.72 -29.56 29.37
C ASP A 221 -16.46 -29.57 30.71
N LYS A 222 -17.60 -28.89 30.81
CA LYS A 222 -18.48 -28.92 31.99
C LYS A 222 -19.20 -30.26 32.09
N ASP A 223 -19.77 -30.74 30.98
CA ASP A 223 -20.47 -32.03 30.88
C ASP A 223 -19.51 -33.21 31.20
N LEU A 224 -18.23 -33.13 30.81
CA LEU A 224 -17.20 -34.11 31.17
C LEU A 224 -16.81 -34.06 32.65
N LYS A 225 -16.74 -32.87 33.25
CA LYS A 225 -16.43 -32.70 34.68
C LYS A 225 -17.54 -33.26 35.57
N THR A 226 -18.82 -33.01 35.23
CA THR A 226 -19.96 -33.62 35.96
C THR A 226 -19.99 -35.14 35.81
N ALA A 227 -19.83 -35.66 34.59
CA ALA A 227 -19.78 -37.12 34.36
C ALA A 227 -18.61 -37.79 35.11
N ALA A 228 -17.44 -37.14 35.20
CA ALA A 228 -16.30 -37.64 35.98
C ALA A 228 -16.57 -37.65 37.49
N GLU A 229 -17.29 -36.64 38.01
CA GLU A 229 -17.76 -36.63 39.40
C GLU A 229 -18.80 -37.70 39.70
N GLU A 230 -19.77 -37.91 38.81
CA GLU A 230 -20.77 -38.97 38.93
C GLU A 230 -20.11 -40.36 38.91
N LEU A 231 -19.16 -40.59 38.00
CA LEU A 231 -18.35 -41.79 37.97
C LEU A 231 -17.55 -41.99 39.28
N ARG A 232 -17.04 -40.92 39.88
CA ARG A 232 -16.36 -40.97 41.19
C ARG A 232 -17.33 -41.40 42.29
N ARG A 233 -18.49 -40.76 42.39
CA ARG A 233 -19.55 -41.08 43.37
C ARG A 233 -20.06 -42.52 43.20
N ALA A 234 -20.27 -42.98 41.96
CA ALA A 234 -20.68 -44.35 41.67
C ALA A 234 -19.61 -45.39 42.08
N LYS A 235 -18.32 -45.13 41.79
CA LYS A 235 -17.20 -45.98 42.25
C LYS A 235 -17.07 -46.00 43.77
N GLU A 236 -17.40 -44.91 44.45
CA GLU A 236 -17.40 -44.79 45.91
C GLU A 236 -18.56 -45.58 46.54
N ASN A 237 -19.78 -45.43 46.01
CA ASN A 237 -20.95 -46.22 46.41
C ASN A 237 -20.74 -47.73 46.19
N LEU A 238 -20.12 -48.14 45.07
CA LEU A 238 -19.77 -49.53 44.81
C LEU A 238 -18.76 -50.09 45.83
N LYS A 239 -17.78 -49.29 46.29
CA LYS A 239 -16.87 -49.72 47.37
C LYS A 239 -17.62 -49.94 48.68
N ILE A 240 -18.58 -49.07 49.01
CA ILE A 240 -19.42 -49.20 50.21
C ILE A 240 -20.28 -50.47 50.14
N LEU A 241 -20.95 -50.72 49.00
CA LEU A 241 -21.82 -51.88 48.82
C LEU A 241 -21.04 -53.21 48.83
N ASN A 242 -19.84 -53.24 48.23
CA ASN A 242 -18.91 -54.36 48.36
C ASN A 242 -18.41 -54.57 49.81
N ALA A 243 -18.40 -53.52 50.64
CA ALA A 243 -18.04 -53.62 52.05
C ALA A 243 -19.21 -54.03 52.97
N THR A 244 -20.47 -53.82 52.56
CA THR A 244 -21.65 -54.35 53.27
C THR A 244 -21.89 -55.82 52.95
N GLN A 245 -21.79 -56.25 51.68
CA GLN A 245 -21.89 -57.68 51.33
C GLN A 245 -20.83 -58.53 52.06
N LYS A 246 -19.60 -58.01 52.22
CA LYS A 246 -18.54 -58.67 53.01
C LYS A 246 -18.81 -58.75 54.52
N LYS A 247 -19.86 -58.09 55.03
CA LYS A 247 -20.38 -58.24 56.40
C LYS A 247 -21.57 -59.21 56.44
N GLU A 248 -22.47 -59.15 55.44
CA GLU A 248 -23.66 -60.01 55.36
C GLU A 248 -23.30 -61.49 55.20
N VAL A 249 -22.27 -61.82 54.42
CA VAL A 249 -21.75 -63.20 54.21
C VAL A 249 -21.20 -63.86 55.51
N LYS A 250 -21.24 -63.17 56.66
CA LYS A 250 -20.91 -63.75 57.99
C LYS A 250 -22.14 -64.18 58.81
N PHE A 251 -23.36 -63.91 58.36
CA PHE A 251 -24.59 -64.17 59.13
C PHE A 251 -25.67 -64.94 58.34
N GLU A 252 -25.33 -66.13 57.84
CA GLU A 252 -26.36 -67.04 57.32
C GLU A 252 -26.20 -68.48 57.84
N LYS A 253 -26.88 -68.74 58.96
CA LYS A 253 -27.33 -70.07 59.39
C LYS A 253 -28.79 -69.96 59.85
N LEU A 254 -29.63 -70.87 59.35
CA LEU A 254 -31.07 -71.06 59.66
C LEU A 254 -31.36 -71.17 61.19
N PRO A 255 -32.63 -71.01 61.68
CA PRO A 255 -33.89 -71.33 60.98
C PRO A 255 -35.13 -70.41 61.18
N GLN A 256 -36.19 -70.79 60.44
CA GLN A 256 -37.62 -70.43 60.50
C GLN A 256 -38.23 -69.94 61.84
N LYS A 257 -39.13 -68.93 61.82
CA LYS A 257 -40.61 -69.10 62.02
C LYS A 257 -41.49 -67.81 62.03
N SER A 258 -42.67 -67.93 61.43
CA SER A 258 -44.03 -67.44 61.85
C SER A 258 -44.39 -65.96 62.17
N VAL A 259 -45.41 -65.47 61.42
CA VAL A 259 -46.73 -64.95 61.92
C VAL A 259 -46.92 -63.48 62.38
N GLN A 260 -47.84 -62.77 61.69
CA GLN A 260 -48.70 -61.61 62.11
C GLN A 260 -48.00 -60.25 62.44
N THR A 261 -48.60 -59.05 62.32
CA THR A 261 -49.89 -58.55 61.76
C THR A 261 -49.82 -57.06 61.38
N ASN A 262 -50.69 -56.61 60.47
CA ASN A 262 -51.36 -55.28 60.37
C ASN A 262 -50.55 -53.96 60.42
N THR A 263 -50.81 -53.06 59.46
CA THR A 263 -51.69 -51.86 59.64
C THR A 263 -51.97 -51.19 58.28
N THR A 264 -53.12 -50.51 58.15
CA THR A 264 -53.71 -50.06 56.87
C THR A 264 -53.85 -48.53 56.78
N ILE A 265 -53.44 -47.93 55.67
CA ILE A 265 -53.91 -46.62 55.14
C ILE A 265 -53.95 -46.82 53.60
N VAL A 266 -55.10 -46.98 52.95
CA VAL A 266 -56.20 -46.03 52.64
C VAL A 266 -55.82 -45.03 51.53
N THR A 267 -56.72 -44.96 50.55
CA THR A 267 -56.65 -44.35 49.21
C THR A 267 -57.09 -42.87 49.15
N ASP A 268 -56.89 -42.28 47.96
CA ASP A 268 -57.58 -41.08 47.43
C ASP A 268 -57.10 -39.71 48.01
N VAL A 269 -57.19 -38.56 47.32
CA VAL A 269 -57.91 -38.20 46.07
C VAL A 269 -57.01 -37.48 45.04
N CYS A 270 -57.41 -37.56 43.76
CA CYS A 270 -56.94 -36.81 42.58
C CYS A 270 -56.98 -35.28 42.68
N GLU A 271 -56.02 -34.58 42.03
CA GLU A 271 -56.23 -33.44 41.10
C GLU A 271 -54.86 -33.05 40.48
N THR A 272 -54.69 -32.77 39.18
CA THR A 272 -55.56 -32.03 38.25
C THR A 272 -55.48 -32.53 36.79
N LYS A 273 -56.60 -32.34 36.06
CA LYS A 273 -56.74 -32.08 34.61
C LYS A 273 -55.82 -32.83 33.62
N LYS A 274 -56.40 -33.85 32.97
CA LYS A 274 -56.05 -34.21 31.60
C LYS A 274 -56.50 -33.09 30.63
N GLU A 275 -55.58 -32.51 29.89
CA GLU A 275 -55.86 -32.02 28.53
C GLU A 275 -55.30 -33.04 27.52
N PRO A 276 -55.84 -33.11 26.29
CA PRO A 276 -55.53 -34.18 25.37
C PRO A 276 -54.07 -34.09 24.88
N ALA A 277 -53.44 -35.27 24.75
CA ALA A 277 -52.26 -35.42 23.92
C ALA A 277 -52.66 -35.27 22.44
N LEU A 278 -52.83 -34.02 22.00
CA LEU A 278 -52.74 -33.68 20.58
C LEU A 278 -51.37 -34.14 20.11
N ASP A 279 -51.34 -34.96 19.05
CA ASP A 279 -50.10 -35.59 18.60
C ASP A 279 -49.04 -34.53 18.30
N LEU A 280 -47.84 -34.70 18.85
CA LEU A 280 -46.70 -33.85 18.57
C LEU A 280 -46.30 -33.93 17.09
N ALA A 281 -46.66 -35.01 16.39
CA ALA A 281 -46.59 -35.10 14.94
C ALA A 281 -47.55 -34.12 14.22
N ASP A 282 -48.78 -33.93 14.70
CA ASP A 282 -49.76 -33.00 14.12
C ASP A 282 -49.38 -31.53 14.35
N LEU A 283 -48.87 -31.20 15.54
CA LEU A 283 -48.29 -29.89 15.80
C LEU A 283 -47.05 -29.66 14.93
N GLY A 284 -46.20 -30.68 14.77
CA GLY A 284 -45.06 -30.68 13.85
C GLY A 284 -45.46 -30.50 12.38
N ALA A 285 -46.56 -31.12 11.95
CA ALA A 285 -47.09 -31.00 10.59
C ALA A 285 -47.55 -29.56 10.29
N LYS A 286 -48.32 -28.95 11.20
CA LYS A 286 -48.74 -27.53 11.09
C LYS A 286 -47.53 -26.60 11.09
N CYS A 287 -46.50 -26.87 11.90
CA CYS A 287 -45.27 -26.07 11.93
C CYS A 287 -44.42 -26.12 10.65
N LYS A 288 -44.52 -27.16 9.81
CA LYS A 288 -43.77 -27.26 8.54
C LYS A 288 -44.25 -26.26 7.48
N GLY A 289 -45.54 -25.96 7.42
CA GLY A 289 -46.09 -24.96 6.50
C GLY A 289 -45.91 -23.52 6.99
N LEU A 290 -46.26 -23.27 8.27
CA LEU A 290 -46.38 -21.90 8.79
C LEU A 290 -45.10 -21.07 8.68
N ARG A 291 -43.91 -21.65 8.89
CA ARG A 291 -42.65 -20.90 8.74
C ARG A 291 -42.36 -20.49 7.29
N HIS A 292 -42.82 -21.27 6.30
CA HIS A 292 -42.64 -20.91 4.90
C HIS A 292 -43.66 -19.87 4.46
N GLU A 293 -44.93 -20.02 4.85
CA GLU A 293 -45.97 -19.01 4.57
C GLU A 293 -45.67 -17.67 5.24
N GLU A 294 -45.09 -17.69 6.45
CA GLU A 294 -44.58 -16.52 7.16
C GLU A 294 -43.45 -15.80 6.39
N VAL A 295 -42.50 -16.56 5.80
CA VAL A 295 -41.43 -16.00 4.96
C VAL A 295 -41.99 -15.46 3.65
N ILE A 296 -42.89 -16.19 3.00
CA ILE A 296 -43.60 -15.75 1.79
C ILE A 296 -44.37 -14.46 2.06
N ARG A 297 -45.01 -14.32 3.23
CA ARG A 297 -45.71 -13.08 3.63
C ARG A 297 -44.72 -11.93 3.75
N ARG A 298 -43.66 -12.07 4.56
CA ARG A 298 -42.60 -11.05 4.68
C ARG A 298 -41.96 -10.68 3.34
N GLN A 299 -41.80 -11.63 2.41
CA GLN A 299 -41.30 -11.36 1.06
C GLN A 299 -42.32 -10.60 0.20
N LYS A 300 -43.62 -10.92 0.28
CA LYS A 300 -44.69 -10.16 -0.37
C LYS A 300 -44.77 -8.73 0.20
N ASP A 301 -44.72 -8.59 1.51
CA ASP A 301 -44.78 -7.30 2.22
C ASP A 301 -43.57 -6.41 1.84
N ALA A 302 -42.34 -6.95 1.86
CA ALA A 302 -41.14 -6.25 1.43
C ALA A 302 -41.16 -5.89 -0.08
N LEU A 303 -41.76 -6.73 -0.93
CA LEU A 303 -41.97 -6.41 -2.36
C LEU A 303 -43.02 -5.31 -2.57
N ILE A 304 -44.02 -5.18 -1.69
CA ILE A 304 -44.96 -4.06 -1.71
C ILE A 304 -44.24 -2.78 -1.27
N GLU A 305 -43.47 -2.82 -0.18
CA GLU A 305 -42.66 -1.69 0.29
C GLU A 305 -41.68 -1.20 -0.80
N LEU A 306 -40.95 -2.12 -1.45
CA LEU A 306 -40.06 -1.80 -2.57
C LEU A 306 -40.81 -1.16 -3.75
N ARG A 307 -42.01 -1.64 -4.07
CA ARG A 307 -42.84 -1.08 -5.16
C ARG A 307 -43.36 0.32 -4.83
N ASP A 308 -43.83 0.58 -3.62
CA ASP A 308 -44.26 1.93 -3.24
C ASP A 308 -43.06 2.89 -3.04
N ARG A 309 -41.88 2.38 -2.65
CA ARG A 309 -40.62 3.15 -2.63
C ARG A 309 -40.11 3.49 -4.03
N ILE A 310 -40.21 2.56 -4.99
CA ILE A 310 -39.93 2.84 -6.41
C ILE A 310 -40.93 3.86 -6.96
N LYS A 311 -42.24 3.67 -6.75
CA LYS A 311 -43.32 4.56 -7.19
C LYS A 311 -43.26 5.97 -6.58
N THR A 312 -42.71 6.12 -5.38
CA THR A 312 -42.44 7.45 -4.78
C THR A 312 -41.17 8.09 -5.35
N LEU A 313 -40.11 7.32 -5.64
CA LEU A 313 -38.95 7.79 -6.39
C LEU A 313 -39.30 8.17 -7.83
N GLU A 314 -40.11 7.39 -8.53
CA GLU A 314 -40.60 7.69 -9.89
C GLU A 314 -41.43 8.99 -9.89
N LYS A 315 -42.27 9.21 -8.86
CA LYS A 315 -42.97 10.49 -8.70
C LYS A 315 -42.00 11.66 -8.53
N THR A 316 -40.97 11.56 -7.69
CA THR A 316 -40.00 12.65 -7.50
C THR A 316 -39.01 12.82 -8.67
N HIS A 317 -38.79 11.78 -9.48
CA HIS A 317 -38.00 11.87 -10.71
C HIS A 317 -38.80 12.36 -11.92
N SER A 318 -40.12 12.18 -11.94
CA SER A 318 -41.01 12.68 -13.00
C SER A 318 -41.19 14.21 -13.01
N SER A 319 -40.93 14.90 -11.90
CA SER A 319 -41.15 16.34 -11.75
C SER A 319 -39.98 17.21 -12.22
N LYS A 320 -39.38 16.90 -13.39
CA LYS A 320 -38.46 17.81 -14.09
C LYS A 320 -39.20 18.61 -15.17
N LYS A 321 -39.87 19.68 -14.74
CA LYS A 321 -40.22 20.82 -15.61
C LYS A 321 -39.71 22.12 -14.99
N VAL A 322 -39.04 22.90 -15.83
CA VAL A 322 -38.61 24.30 -15.67
C VAL A 322 -39.85 25.15 -15.32
N PRO A 323 -39.78 26.09 -14.34
CA PRO A 323 -39.40 27.46 -14.69
C PRO A 323 -38.61 28.29 -13.64
N GLU A 324 -38.29 29.49 -14.10
CA GLU A 324 -37.52 30.58 -13.53
C GLU A 324 -38.41 31.61 -12.76
N ALA A 325 -37.78 32.44 -11.91
CA ALA A 325 -38.26 33.72 -11.34
C ALA A 325 -39.62 33.82 -10.57
N LEU A 326 -39.52 33.91 -9.23
CA LEU A 326 -40.34 34.79 -8.36
C LEU A 326 -39.56 35.00 -7.03
N VAL A 327 -39.22 36.17 -6.48
CA VAL A 327 -39.81 37.53 -6.37
C VAL A 327 -40.73 37.71 -5.14
N VAL A 328 -40.19 38.39 -4.11
CA VAL A 328 -40.83 39.35 -3.16
C VAL A 328 -41.42 38.91 -1.78
N LEU A 329 -41.01 39.69 -0.75
CA LEU A 329 -41.60 39.91 0.61
C LEU A 329 -41.51 38.75 1.65
N LYS A 330 -41.31 38.97 2.97
CA LYS A 330 -41.39 40.13 3.91
C LYS A 330 -40.11 40.18 4.81
N LYS A 331 -39.55 41.32 5.28
CA LYS A 331 -40.07 42.40 6.18
C LYS A 331 -40.31 41.92 7.63
N ASP A 332 -39.90 42.60 8.71
CA ASP A 332 -39.36 43.98 8.93
C ASP A 332 -38.37 44.06 10.14
N LEU A 333 -37.85 45.28 10.42
CA LEU A 333 -36.97 45.75 11.53
C LEU A 333 -37.66 45.72 12.95
N PRO A 334 -37.05 46.11 14.13
CA PRO A 334 -36.13 47.26 14.35
C PRO A 334 -35.04 47.26 15.49
N GLU A 335 -33.97 48.01 15.22
CA GLU A 335 -33.39 49.17 15.98
C GLU A 335 -33.15 49.20 17.52
N LYS A 336 -32.09 49.97 17.89
CA LYS A 336 -31.64 50.49 19.23
C LYS A 336 -30.78 49.53 20.05
N ALA A 337 -29.64 49.92 20.65
CA ALA A 337 -28.76 51.11 20.56
C ALA A 337 -27.35 50.71 21.16
N THR A 338 -26.27 51.48 21.36
CA THR A 338 -25.89 52.92 21.39
C THR A 338 -24.31 52.98 21.25
N GLN A 339 -23.50 54.06 21.25
CA GLN A 339 -23.64 55.51 21.43
C GLN A 339 -22.53 56.33 20.71
N LYS A 340 -22.87 57.58 20.35
CA LYS A 340 -22.11 58.83 20.06
C LYS A 340 -20.56 58.89 20.16
N ILE A 341 -19.95 59.53 19.15
CA ILE A 341 -19.20 60.83 19.14
C ILE A 341 -18.89 61.12 17.66
N GLY A 342 -18.92 62.34 17.11
CA GLY A 342 -19.24 63.66 17.65
C GLY A 342 -18.55 64.72 16.79
N LEU A 343 -19.22 65.20 15.73
CA LEU A 343 -18.62 66.06 14.70
C LEU A 343 -19.40 67.37 14.60
N GLU A 344 -18.75 68.49 14.87
CA GLU A 344 -19.34 69.83 14.86
C GLU A 344 -18.54 70.76 13.95
N LYS A 345 -19.24 71.53 13.11
CA LYS A 345 -18.67 72.55 12.21
C LYS A 345 -19.50 73.82 12.33
N GLU A 346 -18.96 74.84 12.98
CA GLU A 346 -19.46 76.21 12.84
C GLU A 346 -18.86 76.90 11.59
N HIS A 347 -19.46 78.02 11.19
CA HIS A 347 -19.20 78.68 9.91
C HIS A 347 -19.39 80.20 10.05
N MET A 348 -18.68 80.99 9.23
CA MET A 348 -18.81 82.46 9.08
C MET A 348 -18.24 83.31 10.25
N PRO A 349 -18.02 84.64 10.07
CA PRO A 349 -18.17 85.46 8.87
C PRO A 349 -16.90 86.22 8.43
N MET A 350 -16.95 86.87 7.26
CA MET A 350 -16.01 87.92 6.89
C MET A 350 -16.20 89.19 7.74
N LYS A 351 -15.10 89.85 8.09
CA LYS A 351 -15.03 91.32 8.16
C LYS A 351 -13.70 91.81 7.57
N LYS A 352 -13.75 92.91 6.82
CA LYS A 352 -12.58 93.73 6.47
C LYS A 352 -12.52 94.90 7.44
N GLU A 353 -11.35 95.18 7.99
CA GLU A 353 -11.02 96.52 8.49
C GLU A 353 -9.51 96.74 8.40
N ALA A 354 -9.10 97.93 8.00
CA ALA A 354 -7.70 98.26 7.76
C ALA A 354 -7.15 99.11 8.91
N SER A 355 -6.01 98.70 9.47
CA SER A 355 -5.24 99.49 10.44
C SER A 355 -3.76 99.52 10.05
N LYS A 356 -3.08 100.61 10.39
CA LYS A 356 -1.85 101.05 9.73
C LYS A 356 -0.59 100.53 10.43
N LEU A 357 0.38 100.10 9.60
CA LEU A 357 1.84 100.14 9.80
C LEU A 357 2.35 100.36 11.25
N SER A 358 2.90 99.31 11.85
CA SER A 358 4.11 99.46 12.67
C SER A 358 5.33 99.04 11.84
N ARG A 359 6.49 99.65 12.09
CA ARG A 359 7.65 99.61 11.20
C ARG A 359 8.85 98.94 11.89
N TYR A 360 9.62 98.20 11.10
CA TYR A 360 10.88 97.51 11.47
C TYR A 360 10.75 96.27 12.38
N SER A 361 10.82 95.09 11.75
CA SER A 361 11.49 93.92 12.30
C SER A 361 12.31 93.27 11.18
N PRO A 362 13.64 93.03 11.36
CA PRO A 362 14.46 92.39 10.31
C PRO A 362 14.04 90.95 9.96
N ASN A 363 13.22 90.31 10.80
CA ASN A 363 12.99 88.87 10.77
C ASN A 363 12.11 88.36 9.61
N VAL A 364 11.45 89.24 8.84
CA VAL A 364 10.57 88.83 7.74
C VAL A 364 11.34 88.12 6.61
N TYR A 365 12.51 88.65 6.24
CA TYR A 365 13.37 88.01 5.24
C TYR A 365 13.96 86.69 5.74
N SER A 366 14.31 86.58 7.03
CA SER A 366 14.80 85.33 7.62
C SER A 366 13.74 84.24 7.58
N ASN A 367 12.49 84.52 7.99
CA ASN A 367 11.41 83.54 7.95
C ASN A 367 11.03 83.12 6.53
N ILE A 368 11.11 84.04 5.55
CA ILE A 368 10.89 83.71 4.13
C ILE A 368 12.07 82.90 3.56
N ALA A 369 13.31 83.16 3.98
CA ALA A 369 14.47 82.36 3.59
C ALA A 369 14.41 80.95 4.19
N MET A 370 14.20 80.82 5.51
CA MET A 370 13.97 79.56 6.22
C MET A 370 12.79 78.77 5.62
N GLY A 371 11.69 79.45 5.30
CA GLY A 371 10.52 78.85 4.64
C GLY A 371 10.72 78.51 3.16
N ARG A 372 11.87 78.87 2.57
CA ARG A 372 12.32 78.43 1.24
C ARG A 372 13.34 77.30 1.34
N THR A 373 14.32 77.38 2.25
CA THR A 373 15.29 76.29 2.47
C THR A 373 14.56 75.04 2.99
N ALA A 374 13.68 75.16 3.99
CA ALA A 374 12.89 74.03 4.48
C ALA A 374 11.97 73.41 3.41
N LYS A 375 11.55 74.17 2.38
CA LYS A 375 10.80 73.63 1.23
C LYS A 375 11.68 72.94 0.21
N LEU A 376 12.91 73.43 0.02
CA LEU A 376 13.93 72.78 -0.81
C LEU A 376 14.37 71.47 -0.16
N GLU A 377 14.75 71.51 1.11
CA GLU A 377 15.12 70.35 1.95
C GLU A 377 14.02 69.27 1.97
N MET A 378 12.74 69.66 2.04
CA MET A 378 11.61 68.72 1.89
C MET A 378 11.52 68.13 0.48
N SER A 379 11.73 68.93 -0.58
CA SER A 379 11.72 68.42 -1.96
C SER A 379 12.85 67.42 -2.17
N ASP A 380 14.08 67.78 -1.80
CA ASP A 380 15.27 66.94 -1.91
C ASP A 380 15.10 65.60 -1.16
N ALA A 381 14.44 65.64 0.02
CA ALA A 381 14.11 64.45 0.79
C ALA A 381 13.04 63.57 0.12
N PHE A 382 12.02 64.16 -0.51
CA PHE A 382 11.02 63.40 -1.28
C PHE A 382 11.64 62.78 -2.53
N ASP A 383 12.45 63.54 -3.29
CA ASP A 383 13.12 63.07 -4.51
C ASP A 383 14.09 61.92 -4.21
N LEU A 384 14.83 62.00 -3.09
CA LEU A 384 15.67 60.90 -2.60
C LEU A 384 14.83 59.66 -2.23
N SER A 385 13.69 59.84 -1.55
CA SER A 385 12.81 58.74 -1.16
C SER A 385 12.15 58.05 -2.37
N GLU A 386 11.78 58.81 -3.39
CA GLU A 386 11.25 58.30 -4.65
C GLU A 386 12.33 57.54 -5.42
N LYS A 387 13.55 58.09 -5.51
CA LYS A 387 14.68 57.38 -6.12
C LYS A 387 14.94 56.04 -5.42
N MET A 388 14.98 56.00 -4.08
CA MET A 388 15.16 54.75 -3.34
C MET A 388 14.04 53.74 -3.59
N TYR A 389 12.79 54.18 -3.75
CA TYR A 389 11.68 53.31 -4.14
C TYR A 389 11.88 52.74 -5.55
N LEU A 390 12.28 53.57 -6.52
CA LEU A 390 12.48 53.15 -7.92
C LEU A 390 13.68 52.21 -8.06
N ASP A 391 14.80 52.49 -7.39
CA ASP A 391 15.98 51.60 -7.35
C ASP A 391 15.60 50.24 -6.74
N LEU A 392 14.81 50.22 -5.66
CA LEU A 392 14.33 48.99 -5.02
C LEU A 392 13.34 48.20 -5.90
N ILE A 393 12.35 48.85 -6.50
CA ILE A 393 11.33 48.18 -7.32
C ILE A 393 11.96 47.59 -8.59
N HIS A 394 12.94 48.29 -9.18
CA HIS A 394 13.71 47.80 -10.33
C HIS A 394 14.62 46.62 -9.96
N ALA A 395 15.29 46.66 -8.81
CA ALA A 395 16.09 45.55 -8.32
C ALA A 395 15.25 44.28 -8.03
N LEU A 396 14.10 44.44 -7.36
CA LEU A 396 13.16 43.34 -7.09
C LEU A 396 12.55 42.77 -8.37
N GLY A 397 12.15 43.64 -9.31
CA GLY A 397 11.66 43.23 -10.63
C GLY A 397 12.70 42.46 -11.43
N SER A 398 13.96 42.90 -11.40
CA SER A 398 15.08 42.22 -12.06
C SER A 398 15.34 40.84 -11.45
N LEU A 399 15.44 40.74 -10.11
CA LEU A 399 15.68 39.49 -9.39
C LEU A 399 14.57 38.45 -9.61
N MET A 400 13.32 38.88 -9.74
CA MET A 400 12.18 37.99 -9.99
C MET A 400 11.80 37.83 -11.47
N ASN A 401 12.58 38.44 -12.37
CA ASN A 401 12.37 38.48 -13.83
C ASN A 401 10.94 38.90 -14.21
N MET A 402 10.50 40.05 -13.65
CA MET A 402 9.19 40.65 -13.88
C MET A 402 9.31 41.91 -14.73
N LYS A 403 8.66 41.89 -15.90
CA LYS A 403 8.69 42.97 -16.91
C LYS A 403 7.42 43.82 -16.94
N GLU A 404 6.55 43.63 -15.95
CA GLU A 404 5.16 44.12 -15.93
C GLU A 404 4.96 45.28 -14.93
N LEU A 405 6.02 45.68 -14.23
CA LEU A 405 6.03 46.80 -13.28
C LEU A 405 5.90 48.12 -14.04
N THR A 406 4.82 48.86 -13.79
CA THR A 406 4.44 50.06 -14.56
C THR A 406 4.29 51.32 -13.69
N GLY A 407 4.37 51.19 -12.36
CA GLY A 407 4.40 52.30 -11.39
C GLY A 407 5.75 53.01 -11.28
N VAL A 408 6.68 52.72 -12.19
CA VAL A 408 8.09 53.20 -12.22
C VAL A 408 8.27 54.66 -12.67
N GLN A 409 7.18 55.42 -12.82
CA GLN A 409 7.21 56.82 -13.23
C GLN A 409 7.45 57.75 -12.01
N PRO A 410 8.32 58.78 -12.10
CA PRO A 410 8.44 59.82 -11.07
C PRO A 410 7.16 60.64 -10.89
N VAL A 411 6.94 61.14 -9.67
CA VAL A 411 5.71 61.80 -9.20
C VAL A 411 5.89 63.31 -9.02
N THR A 412 7.13 63.80 -8.96
CA THR A 412 7.54 65.18 -8.64
C THR A 412 6.72 66.27 -9.34
N HIS A 413 6.45 66.11 -10.64
CA HIS A 413 5.78 67.12 -11.49
C HIS A 413 4.37 66.73 -11.96
N LEU A 414 3.81 65.62 -11.47
CA LEU A 414 2.48 65.14 -11.86
C LEU A 414 1.35 65.94 -11.19
N SER A 415 0.20 66.07 -11.88
CA SER A 415 -1.05 66.59 -11.30
C SER A 415 -1.70 65.58 -10.34
N GLN A 416 -2.58 66.01 -9.43
CA GLN A 416 -3.13 65.15 -8.36
C GLN A 416 -3.73 63.84 -8.88
N ASP A 417 -4.59 63.92 -9.90
CA ASP A 417 -5.20 62.76 -10.58
C ASP A 417 -4.15 61.79 -11.17
N GLU A 418 -2.98 62.29 -11.59
CA GLU A 418 -1.88 61.48 -12.11
C GLU A 418 -1.06 60.85 -10.99
N ARG A 419 -0.86 61.57 -9.87
CA ARG A 419 -0.25 61.00 -8.64
C ARG A 419 -1.07 59.84 -8.11
N GLU A 420 -2.40 59.96 -8.12
CA GLU A 420 -3.31 58.90 -7.69
C GLU A 420 -3.29 57.70 -8.66
N LYS A 421 -3.22 57.92 -9.97
CA LYS A 421 -3.04 56.85 -10.97
C LYS A 421 -1.70 56.11 -10.79
N VAL A 422 -0.60 56.83 -10.57
CA VAL A 422 0.72 56.22 -10.30
C VAL A 422 0.71 55.49 -8.95
N GLY A 423 0.06 56.03 -7.92
CA GLY A 423 -0.13 55.35 -6.63
C GLY A 423 -0.89 54.03 -6.76
N LEU A 424 -2.01 54.02 -7.49
CA LEU A 424 -2.76 52.80 -7.80
C LEU A 424 -1.94 51.79 -8.60
N GLN A 425 -1.06 52.24 -9.49
CA GLN A 425 -0.20 51.33 -10.25
C GLN A 425 0.94 50.77 -9.40
N ARG A 426 1.60 51.59 -8.57
CA ARG A 426 2.57 51.14 -7.56
C ARG A 426 1.97 50.13 -6.58
N GLN A 427 0.69 50.26 -6.23
CA GLN A 427 -0.02 49.28 -5.41
C GLN A 427 -0.21 47.93 -6.11
N LYS A 428 -0.66 47.91 -7.37
CA LYS A 428 -0.79 46.67 -8.17
C LYS A 428 0.56 46.00 -8.41
N ASP A 429 1.60 46.79 -8.68
CA ASP A 429 2.97 46.31 -8.86
C ASP A 429 3.45 45.61 -7.59
N LEU A 430 3.22 46.19 -6.41
CA LEU A 430 3.53 45.57 -5.10
C LEU A 430 2.70 44.31 -4.82
N GLU A 431 1.42 44.30 -5.20
CA GLU A 431 0.56 43.10 -5.10
C GLU A 431 1.09 41.97 -5.98
N LEU A 432 1.43 42.26 -7.25
CA LEU A 432 2.01 41.29 -8.19
C LEU A 432 3.37 40.75 -7.72
N LEU A 433 4.21 41.61 -7.13
CA LEU A 433 5.48 41.22 -6.50
C LEU A 433 5.25 40.31 -5.29
N TYR A 434 4.31 40.65 -4.40
CA TYR A 434 3.95 39.81 -3.25
C TYR A 434 3.41 38.44 -3.67
N ASP A 435 2.58 38.42 -4.71
CA ASP A 435 2.00 37.21 -5.28
C ASP A 435 3.08 36.30 -5.91
N LYS A 436 4.09 36.90 -6.58
CA LYS A 436 5.28 36.21 -7.09
C LYS A 436 6.14 35.65 -5.95
N ILE A 437 6.44 36.45 -4.92
CA ILE A 437 7.21 36.02 -3.74
C ILE A 437 6.52 34.85 -3.05
N SER A 438 5.21 34.93 -2.86
CA SER A 438 4.40 33.88 -2.21
C SER A 438 4.41 32.58 -3.03
N LYS A 439 4.26 32.66 -4.36
CA LYS A 439 4.36 31.51 -5.26
C LYS A 439 5.75 30.88 -5.26
N LEU A 440 6.82 31.68 -5.17
CA LEU A 440 8.20 31.19 -5.06
C LEU A 440 8.46 30.54 -3.69
N LYS A 441 8.01 31.16 -2.60
CA LYS A 441 8.10 30.60 -1.23
C LYS A 441 7.42 29.23 -1.16
N SER A 442 6.17 29.11 -1.60
CA SER A 442 5.47 27.82 -1.59
C SER A 442 5.87 26.88 -2.73
N GLN A 443 6.80 27.26 -3.61
CA GLN A 443 7.56 26.31 -4.45
C GLN A 443 8.81 25.80 -3.72
N LEU A 444 9.50 26.66 -2.97
CA LEU A 444 10.66 26.31 -2.15
C LEU A 444 10.26 25.35 -1.02
N GLU A 445 9.24 25.68 -0.24
CA GLU A 445 8.72 24.85 0.87
C GLU A 445 8.40 23.42 0.42
N ARG A 446 7.81 23.25 -0.78
CA ARG A 446 7.53 21.92 -1.36
C ARG A 446 8.79 21.19 -1.84
N LYS A 447 9.80 21.90 -2.32
CA LYS A 447 11.10 21.29 -2.66
C LYS A 447 11.86 20.86 -1.40
N GLU A 448 11.80 21.64 -0.32
CA GLU A 448 12.39 21.28 0.97
C GLU A 448 11.72 20.06 1.60
N LEU A 449 10.41 19.89 1.44
CA LEU A 449 9.71 18.66 1.86
C LEU A 449 10.15 17.45 1.02
N LEU A 450 10.17 17.57 -0.31
CA LEU A 450 10.63 16.51 -1.21
C LEU A 450 12.10 16.11 -0.97
N LEU A 451 12.96 17.06 -0.61
CA LEU A 451 14.35 16.77 -0.23
C LEU A 451 14.43 15.97 1.07
N LYS A 452 13.60 16.27 2.07
CA LYS A 452 13.52 15.50 3.33
C LYS A 452 12.95 14.09 3.13
N GLU A 453 12.03 13.93 2.17
CA GLU A 453 11.54 12.62 1.73
C GLU A 453 12.71 11.81 1.12
N TYR A 454 13.50 12.39 0.22
CA TYR A 454 14.69 11.73 -0.32
C TYR A 454 15.79 11.46 0.73
N GLU A 455 16.00 12.35 1.71
CA GLU A 455 16.92 12.11 2.83
C GLU A 455 16.48 10.89 3.67
N SER A 456 15.17 10.76 3.94
CA SER A 456 14.57 9.59 4.58
C SER A 456 14.76 8.31 3.75
N ASP A 457 14.50 8.36 2.45
CA ASP A 457 14.64 7.20 1.55
C ASP A 457 16.10 6.74 1.45
N ILE A 458 17.06 7.67 1.43
CA ILE A 458 18.50 7.36 1.42
C ILE A 458 18.92 6.64 2.71
N GLU A 459 18.44 7.07 3.88
CA GLU A 459 18.76 6.41 5.14
C GLU A 459 18.04 5.05 5.27
N GLN A 460 16.81 4.90 4.75
CA GLN A 460 16.15 3.60 4.62
C GLN A 460 16.94 2.65 3.70
N LEU A 461 17.42 3.12 2.55
CA LEU A 461 18.27 2.35 1.64
C LEU A 461 19.59 1.94 2.30
N ARG A 462 20.15 2.79 3.17
CA ARG A 462 21.31 2.45 3.99
C ARG A 462 21.00 1.32 4.98
N MET A 463 19.95 1.45 5.78
CA MET A 463 19.54 0.41 6.73
C MET A 463 19.23 -0.92 6.04
N ASN A 464 18.60 -0.88 4.86
CA ASN A 464 18.33 -2.07 4.03
C ASN A 464 19.60 -2.68 3.44
N LYS A 465 20.62 -1.88 3.13
CA LYS A 465 21.95 -2.37 2.69
C LYS A 465 22.69 -3.04 3.85
N GLU A 466 22.61 -2.48 5.05
CA GLU A 466 23.24 -3.03 6.25
C GLU A 466 22.57 -4.35 6.69
N SER A 467 21.23 -4.44 6.64
CA SER A 467 20.50 -5.70 6.91
C SER A 467 20.74 -6.76 5.83
N LEU A 468 20.83 -6.39 4.55
CA LEU A 468 21.21 -7.30 3.47
C LEU A 468 22.62 -7.88 3.69
N GLN A 469 23.58 -7.08 4.17
CA GLN A 469 24.92 -7.58 4.51
C GLN A 469 24.93 -8.54 5.71
N VAL A 470 23.99 -8.41 6.66
CA VAL A 470 23.82 -9.38 7.76
C VAL A 470 23.26 -10.69 7.19
N CYS A 471 22.17 -10.63 6.43
CA CYS A 471 21.56 -11.80 5.78
C CYS A 471 22.56 -12.54 4.87
N GLN A 472 23.38 -11.81 4.10
CA GLN A 472 24.43 -12.41 3.27
C GLN A 472 25.49 -13.17 4.10
N LYS A 473 25.89 -12.63 5.26
CA LYS A 473 26.83 -13.29 6.19
C LYS A 473 26.20 -14.50 6.89
N GLU A 474 24.88 -14.54 7.04
CA GLU A 474 24.15 -15.69 7.57
C GLU A 474 24.00 -16.78 6.51
N MET A 475 23.69 -16.42 5.26
CA MET A 475 23.66 -17.35 4.13
C MET A 475 25.01 -18.03 3.90
N THR A 476 26.14 -17.31 3.94
CA THR A 476 27.46 -17.94 3.80
C THR A 476 27.79 -18.89 4.97
N LYS A 477 27.38 -18.56 6.20
CA LYS A 477 27.56 -19.47 7.35
C LYS A 477 26.73 -20.75 7.23
N LEU A 478 25.51 -20.65 6.67
CA LEU A 478 24.64 -21.80 6.42
C LEU A 478 25.16 -22.65 5.25
N GLU A 479 25.71 -22.03 4.22
CA GLU A 479 26.41 -22.71 3.13
C GLU A 479 27.63 -23.49 3.67
N ASP A 480 28.48 -22.85 4.47
CA ASP A 480 29.61 -23.49 5.16
C ASP A 480 29.17 -24.68 6.05
N GLU A 481 28.03 -24.57 6.73
CA GLU A 481 27.48 -25.65 7.57
C GLU A 481 26.93 -26.80 6.74
N VAL A 482 26.25 -26.53 5.63
CA VAL A 482 25.77 -27.56 4.68
C VAL A 482 26.95 -28.31 4.05
N TYR A 483 28.07 -27.64 3.74
CA TYR A 483 29.29 -28.34 3.31
C TYR A 483 29.87 -29.23 4.43
N ARG A 484 29.96 -28.75 5.67
CA ARG A 484 30.39 -29.58 6.82
C ARG A 484 29.49 -30.80 7.04
N GLU A 485 28.16 -30.61 7.03
CA GLU A 485 27.21 -31.71 7.22
C GLU A 485 27.27 -32.72 6.05
N ALA A 486 27.54 -32.26 4.82
CA ALA A 486 27.75 -33.13 3.67
C ALA A 486 29.04 -33.98 3.80
N GLU A 487 30.14 -33.39 4.29
CA GLU A 487 31.37 -34.12 4.60
C GLU A 487 31.18 -35.16 5.71
N GLU A 488 30.53 -34.79 6.83
CA GLU A 488 30.21 -35.75 7.90
C GLU A 488 29.31 -36.88 7.38
N ASN A 489 28.27 -36.55 6.61
CA ASN A 489 27.40 -37.54 5.98
C ASN A 489 28.16 -38.49 5.04
N ALA A 490 29.21 -38.02 4.34
CA ALA A 490 30.06 -38.86 3.50
C ALA A 490 30.92 -39.82 4.35
N LEU A 491 31.54 -39.33 5.42
CA LEU A 491 32.33 -40.13 6.37
C LEU A 491 31.48 -41.18 7.09
N LEU A 492 30.27 -40.81 7.52
CA LEU A 492 29.31 -41.73 8.15
C LEU A 492 28.83 -42.82 7.17
N LYS A 493 28.57 -42.48 5.89
CA LYS A 493 28.25 -43.46 4.84
C LYS A 493 29.41 -44.42 4.60
N GLU A 494 30.65 -43.95 4.62
CA GLU A 494 31.82 -44.81 4.48
C GLU A 494 32.01 -45.75 5.69
N ALA A 495 31.87 -45.23 6.91
CA ALA A 495 31.93 -46.03 8.14
C ALA A 495 30.83 -47.10 8.18
N LEU A 496 29.62 -46.76 7.73
CA LEU A 496 28.52 -47.71 7.56
C LEU A 496 28.84 -48.78 6.50
N GLY A 497 29.44 -48.40 5.36
CA GLY A 497 29.90 -49.34 4.34
C GLY A 497 30.97 -50.31 4.86
N ARG A 498 31.98 -49.79 5.59
CA ARG A 498 33.06 -50.58 6.21
C ARG A 498 32.51 -51.60 7.23
N THR A 499 31.60 -51.17 8.11
CA THR A 499 30.98 -52.05 9.13
C THR A 499 30.01 -53.08 8.51
N GLN A 500 29.26 -52.72 7.47
CA GLN A 500 28.46 -53.69 6.70
C GLN A 500 29.33 -54.75 6.01
N LEU A 501 30.48 -54.35 5.45
CA LEU A 501 31.44 -55.27 4.84
C LEU A 501 31.99 -56.27 5.87
N GLN A 502 32.44 -55.78 7.04
CA GLN A 502 32.90 -56.62 8.16
C GLN A 502 31.81 -57.59 8.61
N LEU A 503 30.58 -57.11 8.84
CA LEU A 503 29.44 -57.95 9.23
C LEU A 503 29.12 -59.03 8.17
N ASN A 504 29.30 -58.73 6.89
CA ASN A 504 29.10 -59.70 5.81
C ASN A 504 30.25 -60.71 5.69
N GLN A 505 31.49 -60.33 6.02
CA GLN A 505 32.61 -61.27 6.19
C GLN A 505 32.35 -62.20 7.38
N GLU A 506 31.96 -61.67 8.54
CA GLU A 506 31.61 -62.46 9.72
C GLU A 506 30.44 -63.42 9.47
N LYS A 507 29.39 -62.98 8.77
CA LYS A 507 28.30 -63.87 8.32
C LYS A 507 28.79 -65.00 7.41
N ARG A 508 29.79 -64.77 6.56
CA ARG A 508 30.41 -65.81 5.71
C ARG A 508 31.26 -66.78 6.54
N LEU A 509 32.10 -66.27 7.45
CA LEU A 509 32.92 -67.08 8.36
C LEU A 509 32.06 -67.95 9.27
N ASN A 510 31.02 -67.39 9.89
CA ASN A 510 30.08 -68.13 10.73
C ASN A 510 29.32 -69.23 9.96
N ARG A 511 29.00 -69.02 8.68
CA ARG A 511 28.44 -70.07 7.81
C ARG A 511 29.47 -71.19 7.56
N ALA A 512 30.72 -70.85 7.26
CA ALA A 512 31.79 -71.82 7.07
C ALA A 512 32.11 -72.63 8.33
N ILE A 513 32.10 -71.99 9.52
CA ILE A 513 32.29 -72.64 10.83
C ILE A 513 31.14 -73.62 11.12
N LYS A 514 29.88 -73.25 10.82
CA LYS A 514 28.73 -74.16 10.95
C LYS A 514 28.85 -75.39 10.04
N LEU A 515 29.30 -75.21 8.80
CA LEU A 515 29.54 -76.30 7.85
C LEU A 515 30.74 -77.19 8.23
N ARG A 516 31.77 -76.62 8.88
CA ARG A 516 32.95 -77.36 9.38
C ARG A 516 32.74 -78.08 10.74
N LYS A 517 31.51 -78.16 11.26
CA LYS A 517 31.16 -79.02 12.40
C LYS A 517 30.45 -80.31 11.94
N PRO A 518 31.17 -81.39 11.57
CA PRO A 518 30.60 -82.73 11.62
C PRO A 518 30.22 -83.08 13.08
N GLY A 519 29.27 -83.99 13.25
CA GLY A 519 28.60 -84.22 14.54
C GLY A 519 29.53 -84.69 15.67
N ALA A 520 29.94 -83.77 16.55
CA ALA A 520 30.59 -84.11 17.81
C ALA A 520 29.58 -84.78 18.76
N LYS A 521 29.81 -86.07 19.05
CA LYS A 521 29.06 -86.81 20.09
C LYS A 521 29.31 -86.19 21.47
N LYS A 522 28.42 -86.50 22.43
CA LYS A 522 28.55 -86.13 23.85
C LYS A 522 29.97 -86.40 24.38
N MET A 523 30.63 -85.38 24.90
CA MET A 523 31.58 -85.52 26.01
C MET A 523 31.36 -84.39 27.03
N SER A 524 31.61 -84.73 28.29
CA SER A 524 31.51 -83.86 29.47
C SER A 524 32.83 -83.13 29.75
N PHE A 525 32.95 -82.51 30.93
CA PHE A 525 34.12 -81.76 31.45
C PHE A 525 34.30 -80.34 30.83
N SER A 526 34.77 -79.33 31.57
CA SER A 526 34.74 -79.16 33.04
C SER A 526 34.73 -77.68 33.45
N GLU A 527 34.36 -77.48 34.71
CA GLU A 527 34.52 -76.36 35.63
C GLU A 527 35.65 -75.33 35.39
N LYS A 528 35.44 -74.13 35.98
CA LYS A 528 36.39 -73.02 36.28
C LYS A 528 36.66 -71.97 35.20
N LEU A 529 35.93 -70.85 35.31
CA LEU A 529 36.54 -69.54 35.63
C LEU A 529 35.48 -68.54 36.14
N LYS A 530 35.49 -68.26 37.45
CA LYS A 530 34.76 -67.15 38.08
C LYS A 530 35.78 -66.16 38.64
N ALA A 531 35.99 -65.02 37.99
CA ALA A 531 36.59 -63.83 38.58
C ALA A 531 36.45 -62.62 37.64
N THR A 532 36.42 -61.41 38.23
CA THR A 532 36.39 -60.05 37.64
C THR A 532 35.05 -59.40 37.29
N ASN A 533 34.03 -59.53 38.16
CA ASN A 533 32.98 -58.50 38.30
C ASN A 533 33.29 -57.58 39.49
N HIS A 534 34.31 -56.73 39.38
CA HIS A 534 34.51 -55.52 40.21
C HIS A 534 35.72 -54.71 39.72
N MET A 535 35.46 -53.65 38.95
CA MET A 535 36.00 -52.32 39.25
C MET A 535 34.88 -51.32 39.01
N ILE A 536 34.71 -50.40 39.96
CA ILE A 536 33.61 -49.44 40.03
C ILE A 536 34.23 -48.03 40.01
N GLU A 537 33.49 -47.06 39.48
CA GLU A 537 33.68 -45.61 39.62
C GLU A 537 35.07 -45.02 39.28
N THR A 538 35.20 -44.53 38.05
CA THR A 538 35.62 -43.15 37.68
C THR A 538 35.55 -43.07 36.14
N PHE A 539 35.15 -41.99 35.48
CA PHE A 539 35.04 -40.58 35.88
C PHE A 539 33.65 -39.98 35.57
N LYS A 540 33.24 -38.95 36.31
CA LYS A 540 32.19 -38.02 35.90
C LYS A 540 32.54 -36.61 36.43
N ARG A 541 32.20 -35.57 35.65
CA ARG A 541 32.56 -34.15 35.83
C ARG A 541 34.05 -33.80 35.67
N ARG A 542 34.35 -33.06 34.60
CA ARG A 542 34.60 -31.62 34.74
C ARG A 542 34.02 -30.90 33.53
N ALA A 543 33.33 -29.79 33.76
CA ALA A 543 32.95 -28.83 32.73
C ALA A 543 33.78 -27.57 32.96
N PRO A 544 34.16 -26.84 31.90
CA PRO A 544 34.53 -25.43 32.00
C PRO A 544 33.30 -24.57 31.62
N CYS A 545 32.76 -23.85 32.60
CA CYS A 545 32.33 -22.49 32.32
C CYS A 545 33.49 -21.61 32.77
N ASP A 546 33.96 -20.72 31.90
CA ASP A 546 34.75 -19.55 32.28
C ASP A 546 34.34 -18.44 31.31
N ASP A 547 33.54 -17.48 31.80
CA ASP A 547 33.35 -16.19 31.16
C ASP A 547 34.60 -15.34 31.39
N THR A 548 35.02 -14.51 30.42
CA THR A 548 35.52 -13.15 30.72
C THR A 548 35.78 -12.31 29.47
N SER A 549 35.44 -11.02 29.58
CA SER A 549 35.74 -9.90 28.65
C SER A 549 34.87 -9.81 27.39
#